data_AF-A0A2N3AVY1-F1
#
_entry.id   AF-A0A2N3AVY1-F1
#
_cell.length_a   1.000
_cell.length_b   1.000
_cell.length_c   1.000
_cell.angle_alpha   90.00
_cell.angle_beta   90.00
_cell.angle_gamma   90.00
#
_symmetry.space_group_name_H-M   'P 1'
#
loop_
_entity.id
_entity.type
_entity.pdbx_description
1 polymer ?
#
loop_
_entity_poly.entity_id
_entity_poly.type
_entity_poly.pdbx_seq_one_letter_code
_entity_poly.pdbx_strand_id
1 'polypeptide(L)'
;QLAVAVDTAVELGHEEMKVRMRGDGRTIGAFGKGLEPASCQGESIGVERVNGVAVSLLFHGLREAREAGETHLYYEDVYGRLIERGLEAEAVDVSDLGWTEVDTAEDLSRADAMVRAGEL
;
A
#
# COMPACT_ATOMS: atom_id res chain seq x y z
N GLN A 1 -0.36 -9.95 -11.74
CA GLN A 1 -0.40 -8.59 -11.20
C GLN A 1 -0.38 -8.62 -9.69
N LEU A 2 0.13 -7.52 -9.14
CA LEU A 2 -0.07 -7.07 -7.77
C LEU A 2 -1.38 -6.28 -7.72
N ALA A 3 -2.31 -6.61 -6.83
CA ALA A 3 -3.48 -5.79 -6.57
C ALA A 3 -3.41 -5.30 -5.13
N VAL A 4 -3.51 -4.00 -4.92
CA VAL A 4 -3.33 -3.34 -3.63
C VAL A 4 -4.68 -2.79 -3.19
N ALA A 5 -5.11 -3.12 -1.97
CA ALA A 5 -6.26 -2.46 -1.35
C ALA A 5 -5.85 -1.03 -0.94
N VAL A 6 -6.56 -0.04 -1.48
CA VAL A 6 -6.25 1.38 -1.32
C VAL A 6 -7.44 2.11 -0.73
N ASP A 7 -7.20 2.87 0.32
CA ASP A 7 -8.15 3.87 0.81
C ASP A 7 -7.86 5.22 0.15
N THR A 8 -8.87 5.78 -0.50
CA THR A 8 -8.82 7.07 -1.22
C THR A 8 -9.55 8.18 -0.47
N ALA A 9 -10.24 7.86 0.63
CA ALA A 9 -10.95 8.80 1.48
C ALA A 9 -10.06 9.39 2.59
N VAL A 10 -8.88 8.81 2.83
CA VAL A 10 -7.91 9.31 3.82
C VAL A 10 -7.18 10.57 3.34
N GLU A 11 -6.87 11.45 4.31
CA GLU A 11 -5.99 12.60 4.07
C GLU A 11 -4.53 12.13 4.12
N LEU A 12 -3.81 12.24 3.00
CA LEU A 12 -2.43 11.80 2.90
C LEU A 12 -1.47 12.84 3.51
N GLY A 13 -0.71 12.42 4.51
CA GLY A 13 0.41 13.15 5.11
C GLY A 13 1.76 12.56 4.68
N HIS A 14 2.80 12.68 5.51
CA HIS A 14 4.14 12.17 5.19
C HIS A 14 4.35 10.69 5.51
N GLU A 15 3.61 10.13 6.46
CA GLU A 15 3.85 8.78 6.98
C GLU A 15 3.18 7.68 6.15
N GLU A 16 2.08 8.01 5.47
CA GLU A 16 1.18 7.08 4.80
C GLU A 16 1.88 6.39 3.62
N MET A 17 1.52 5.12 3.39
CA MET A 17 2.03 4.36 2.26
C MET A 17 1.30 4.74 0.97
N LYS A 18 1.78 5.79 0.30
CA LYS A 18 1.05 6.44 -0.79
C LYS A 18 1.06 5.64 -2.08
N VAL A 19 -0.05 5.72 -2.77
CA VAL A 19 -0.25 5.18 -4.12
C VAL A 19 -0.56 6.31 -5.08
N ARG A 20 0.25 6.42 -6.13
CA ARG A 20 -0.06 7.27 -7.29
C ARG A 20 -0.56 6.40 -8.43
N MET A 21 -1.81 6.61 -8.82
CA MET A 21 -2.44 5.98 -9.97
C MET A 21 -2.10 6.74 -11.25
N ARG A 22 -2.13 6.04 -12.38
CA ARG A 22 -2.03 6.64 -13.72
C ARG A 22 -3.37 7.29 -14.08
N GLY A 23 -3.43 7.91 -15.27
CA GLY A 23 -4.62 8.65 -15.73
C GLY A 23 -5.89 7.80 -15.90
N ASP A 24 -5.81 6.48 -15.79
CA ASP A 24 -6.97 5.58 -15.80
C ASP A 24 -7.62 5.39 -14.41
N GLY A 25 -7.03 5.97 -13.36
CA GLY A 25 -7.55 5.90 -11.98
C GLY A 25 -7.48 4.50 -11.36
N ARG A 26 -6.68 3.58 -11.92
CA ARG A 26 -6.56 2.20 -11.41
C ARG A 26 -5.14 1.66 -11.47
N THR A 27 -4.43 1.89 -12.57
CA THR A 27 -3.08 1.37 -12.73
C THR A 27 -2.13 2.13 -11.81
N ILE A 28 -1.36 1.42 -10.98
CA ILE A 28 -0.39 2.08 -10.10
C ILE A 28 0.84 2.50 -10.92
N GLY A 29 1.17 3.79 -10.85
CA GLY A 29 2.35 4.39 -11.48
C GLY A 29 3.51 4.60 -10.51
N ALA A 30 3.22 4.80 -9.21
CA ALA A 30 4.23 4.86 -8.16
C ALA A 30 3.65 4.43 -6.81
N PHE A 31 4.51 3.93 -5.93
CA PHE A 31 4.18 3.39 -4.63
C PHE A 31 5.29 3.70 -3.63
N GLY A 32 4.97 4.23 -2.45
CA GLY A 32 5.96 4.45 -1.39
C GLY A 32 5.65 5.62 -0.46
N LYS A 33 6.26 5.64 0.74
CA LYS A 33 6.09 6.73 1.72
C LYS A 33 6.67 8.07 1.25
N GLY A 34 7.77 8.02 0.49
CA GLY A 34 8.49 9.20 0.01
C GLY A 34 7.83 9.97 -1.14
N LEU A 35 6.63 9.59 -1.56
CA LEU A 35 5.90 10.32 -2.61
C LEU A 35 5.30 11.62 -2.03
N GLU A 36 5.30 12.67 -2.86
CA GLU A 36 4.62 13.93 -2.52
C GLU A 36 3.11 13.68 -2.34
N PRO A 37 2.51 13.96 -1.15
CA PRO A 37 1.12 13.62 -0.86
C PRO A 37 0.12 14.21 -1.87
N ALA A 38 0.31 15.48 -2.23
CA ALA A 38 -0.56 16.18 -3.19
C ALA A 38 -0.56 15.58 -4.61
N SER A 39 0.38 14.67 -4.90
CA SER A 39 0.47 13.97 -6.19
C SER A 39 -0.12 12.56 -6.17
N CYS A 40 -0.63 12.09 -5.03
CA CYS A 40 -1.11 10.73 -4.81
C CYS A 40 -2.64 10.69 -4.64
N GLN A 41 -3.23 9.51 -4.82
CA GLN A 41 -4.70 9.34 -4.84
C GLN A 41 -5.23 8.53 -3.67
N GLY A 42 -4.36 7.82 -2.94
CA GLY A 42 -4.76 7.07 -1.77
C GLY A 42 -3.58 6.42 -1.06
N GLU A 43 -3.91 5.71 0.01
CA GLU A 43 -2.99 4.96 0.85
C GLU A 43 -3.22 3.46 0.69
N SER A 44 -2.13 2.68 0.61
CA SER A 44 -2.20 1.23 0.76
C SER A 44 -2.51 0.85 2.20
N ILE A 45 -3.54 0.05 2.43
CA ILE A 45 -3.94 -0.39 3.77
C ILE A 45 -3.18 -1.65 4.26
N GLY A 46 -2.08 -2.01 3.58
CA GLY A 46 -1.25 -3.18 3.89
C GLY A 46 -1.91 -4.53 3.53
N VAL A 47 -2.86 -4.54 2.60
CA VAL A 47 -3.50 -5.76 2.10
C VAL A 47 -3.34 -5.87 0.59
N GLU A 48 -2.60 -6.88 0.15
CA GLU A 48 -2.37 -7.14 -1.28
C GLU A 48 -2.79 -8.54 -1.70
N ARG A 49 -3.33 -8.64 -2.92
CA ARG A 49 -3.47 -9.91 -3.64
C ARG A 49 -2.37 -10.01 -4.68
N VAL A 50 -1.53 -11.03 -4.55
CA VAL A 50 -0.38 -11.24 -5.43
C VAL A 50 -0.52 -12.55 -6.20
N ASN A 51 -0.40 -12.51 -7.52
CA ASN A 51 -0.40 -13.73 -8.33
C ASN A 51 1.00 -14.39 -8.42
N GLY A 52 1.05 -15.61 -8.96
CA GLY A 52 2.29 -16.42 -9.03
C GLY A 52 3.48 -15.76 -9.75
N VAL A 53 3.22 -14.95 -10.78
CA VAL A 53 4.27 -14.21 -11.49
C VAL A 53 4.77 -13.04 -10.64
N ALA A 54 3.85 -12.23 -10.11
CA ALA A 54 4.18 -11.07 -9.30
C ALA A 54 4.93 -11.48 -8.03
N VAL A 55 4.50 -12.53 -7.32
CA VAL A 55 5.15 -12.97 -6.08
C VAL A 55 6.60 -13.38 -6.33
N SER A 56 6.89 -14.02 -7.47
CA SER A 56 8.25 -14.40 -7.83
C SER A 56 9.15 -13.17 -8.07
N LEU A 57 8.62 -12.13 -8.71
CA LEU A 57 9.31 -10.85 -8.91
C LEU A 57 9.53 -10.10 -7.58
N LEU A 58 8.52 -10.06 -6.70
CA LEU A 58 8.62 -9.46 -5.37
C LEU A 58 9.73 -10.12 -4.54
N PHE A 59 9.72 -11.45 -4.42
CA PHE A 59 10.77 -12.19 -3.70
C PHE A 59 12.16 -12.01 -4.31
N HIS A 60 12.25 -11.88 -5.63
CA HIS A 60 13.51 -11.57 -6.28
C HIS A 60 14.01 -10.17 -5.91
N GLY A 61 13.17 -9.13 -6.04
CA GLY A 61 13.54 -7.76 -5.68
C GLY A 61 13.90 -7.60 -4.19
N LEU A 62 13.18 -8.28 -3.30
CA LEU A 62 13.50 -8.29 -1.86
C LEU A 62 14.86 -8.94 -1.60
N ARG A 63 15.20 -10.01 -2.33
CA ARG A 63 16.51 -10.64 -2.25
C ARG A 63 17.61 -9.70 -2.74
N GLU A 64 17.40 -9.01 -3.87
CA GLU A 64 18.37 -8.02 -4.39
C GLU A 64 18.65 -6.93 -3.36
N ALA A 65 17.60 -6.31 -2.78
CA ALA A 65 17.75 -5.26 -1.77
C ALA A 65 18.52 -5.76 -0.54
N ARG A 66 18.19 -6.97 -0.07
CA ARG A 66 18.90 -7.61 1.05
C ARG A 66 20.37 -7.87 0.73
N GLU A 67 20.69 -8.38 -0.46
CA GLU A 67 22.06 -8.68 -0.89
C GLU A 67 22.88 -7.41 -1.11
N ALA A 68 22.24 -6.31 -1.50
CA ALA A 68 22.83 -4.98 -1.56
C ALA A 68 23.04 -4.34 -0.17
N GLY A 69 22.54 -4.96 0.91
CA GLY A 69 22.66 -4.44 2.28
C GLY A 69 21.69 -3.30 2.59
N GLU A 70 20.62 -3.13 1.82
CA GLU A 70 19.63 -2.07 1.98
C GLU A 70 18.63 -2.42 3.09
N THR A 71 19.02 -2.20 4.35
CA THR A 71 18.24 -2.58 5.54
C THR A 71 17.29 -1.49 6.06
N HIS A 72 17.24 -0.33 5.41
CA HIS A 72 16.47 0.84 5.82
C HIS A 72 15.15 0.99 5.04
N LEU A 73 14.90 0.12 4.07
CA LEU A 73 13.70 0.15 3.24
C LEU A 73 12.51 -0.47 3.96
N TYR A 74 11.33 0.05 3.66
CA TYR A 74 10.09 -0.71 3.78
C TYR A 74 10.07 -1.75 2.66
N TYR A 75 9.45 -2.92 2.88
CA TYR A 75 9.37 -3.93 1.82
C TYR A 75 8.55 -3.41 0.63
N GLU A 76 7.64 -2.47 0.88
CA GLU A 76 6.86 -1.73 -0.10
C GLU A 76 7.70 -0.81 -1.00
N ASP A 77 8.85 -0.31 -0.54
CA ASP A 77 9.76 0.46 -1.40
C ASP A 77 10.28 -0.42 -2.55
N VAL A 78 10.37 -1.73 -2.33
CA VAL A 78 10.68 -2.71 -3.38
C VAL A 78 9.52 -2.85 -4.36
N TYR A 79 8.26 -2.71 -3.92
CA TYR A 79 7.11 -2.70 -4.81
C TYR A 79 7.19 -1.50 -5.75
N GLY A 80 7.47 -0.31 -5.22
CA GLY A 80 7.69 0.91 -6.01
C GLY A 80 8.75 0.71 -7.08
N ARG A 81 9.94 0.22 -6.71
CA ARG A 81 11.04 -0.08 -7.67
C ARG A 81 10.63 -1.08 -8.75
N LEU A 82 9.89 -2.12 -8.38
CA LEU A 82 9.46 -3.14 -9.34
C LEU A 82 8.38 -2.60 -10.30
N ILE A 83 7.48 -1.74 -9.82
CA ILE A 83 6.48 -1.04 -10.64
C ILE A 83 7.18 -0.12 -11.66
N GLU A 84 8.21 0.62 -11.25
CA GLU A 84 9.05 1.42 -12.16
C GLU A 84 9.75 0.55 -13.22
N ARG A 85 10.10 -0.69 -12.88
CA ARG A 85 10.69 -1.69 -13.79
C ARG A 85 9.65 -2.47 -14.62
N GLY A 86 8.36 -2.16 -14.49
CA GLY A 86 7.29 -2.75 -15.30
C GLY A 86 6.46 -3.85 -14.64
N LEU A 87 6.55 -4.04 -13.33
CA LEU A 87 5.58 -4.88 -12.60
C LEU A 87 4.18 -4.29 -12.74
N GLU A 88 3.25 -5.09 -13.27
CA GLU A 88 1.84 -4.71 -13.34
C GLU A 88 1.22 -4.68 -11.94
N ALA A 89 0.78 -3.50 -11.53
CA ALA A 89 0.12 -3.24 -10.27
C ALA A 89 -1.18 -2.43 -10.46
N GLU A 90 -2.23 -2.79 -9.75
CA GLU A 90 -3.52 -2.09 -9.74
C GLU A 90 -3.92 -1.70 -8.32
N ALA A 91 -4.55 -0.53 -8.20
CA ALA A 91 -5.25 -0.11 -6.99
C ALA A 91 -6.68 -0.65 -7.02
N VAL A 92 -7.11 -1.17 -5.87
CA VAL A 92 -8.48 -1.58 -5.61
C VAL A 92 -8.99 -0.68 -4.50
N ASP A 93 -9.90 0.22 -4.85
CA ASP A 93 -10.53 1.11 -3.87
C ASP A 93 -11.35 0.28 -2.88
N VAL A 94 -11.08 0.48 -1.59
CA VAL A 94 -11.78 -0.15 -0.46
C VAL A 94 -12.33 0.88 0.53
N SER A 95 -12.39 2.16 0.13
CA SER A 95 -12.79 3.27 1.01
C SER A 95 -14.24 3.16 1.50
N ASP A 96 -15.07 2.34 0.84
CA ASP A 96 -16.45 2.06 1.22
C ASP A 96 -16.62 0.83 2.12
N LEU A 97 -15.52 0.15 2.49
CA LEU A 97 -15.50 -1.00 3.38
C LEU A 97 -15.05 -0.60 4.79
N GLY A 98 -15.57 -1.31 5.80
CA GLY A 98 -15.13 -1.13 7.17
C GLY A 98 -13.70 -1.66 7.37
N TRP A 99 -12.77 -0.76 7.69
CA TRP A 99 -11.43 -1.11 8.15
C TRP A 99 -10.87 -0.02 9.08
N THR A 100 -9.87 -0.36 9.91
CA THR A 100 -9.05 0.59 10.67
C THR A 100 -7.70 -0.04 10.96
N GLU A 101 -6.63 0.76 10.95
CA GLU A 101 -5.32 0.36 11.47
C GLU A 101 -5.34 0.27 13.00
N VAL A 102 -4.51 -0.62 13.55
CA VAL A 102 -4.35 -0.84 14.99
C VAL A 102 -2.87 -0.96 15.35
N ASP A 103 -2.23 0.19 15.63
CA ASP A 103 -0.83 0.27 16.04
C ASP A 103 -0.65 0.51 17.54
N THR A 104 -1.64 1.20 18.14
CA THR A 104 -1.60 1.62 19.55
C THR A 104 -2.75 1.04 20.37
N ALA A 105 -2.66 1.17 21.70
CA ALA A 105 -3.74 0.75 22.60
C ALA A 105 -5.01 1.61 22.39
N GLU A 106 -4.82 2.87 22.02
CA GLU A 106 -5.87 3.81 21.65
C GLU A 106 -6.58 3.37 20.36
N ASP A 107 -5.83 2.92 19.35
CA ASP A 107 -6.40 2.39 18.11
C ASP A 107 -7.21 1.11 18.36
N LEU A 108 -6.71 0.22 19.22
CA LEU A 108 -7.45 -0.99 19.59
C LEU A 108 -8.77 -0.65 20.30
N SER A 109 -8.75 0.35 21.19
CA SER A 109 -9.95 0.81 21.88
C SER A 109 -10.95 1.44 20.92
N ARG A 110 -10.48 2.18 19.91
CA ARG A 110 -11.29 2.73 18.82
C ARG A 110 -11.90 1.62 17.97
N ALA A 111 -11.11 0.63 17.56
CA ALA A 111 -11.58 -0.51 16.77
C ALA A 111 -12.68 -1.31 17.51
N ASP A 112 -12.54 -1.57 18.82
CA ASP A 112 -13.58 -2.23 19.62
C ASP A 112 -14.89 -1.42 19.63
N ALA A 113 -14.80 -0.09 19.73
CA ALA A 113 -15.99 0.77 19.66
C ALA A 113 -16.69 0.70 18.29
N MET A 114 -15.94 0.73 17.19
CA MET A 114 -16.48 0.63 15.83
C MET A 114 -17.17 -0.73 15.59
N VAL A 115 -16.56 -1.84 16.04
CA VAL A 115 -17.18 -3.18 15.97
C VAL A 115 -18.49 -3.22 16.75
N ARG A 116 -18.54 -2.65 17.96
CA ARG A 116 -19.77 -2.61 18.76
C ARG A 116 -20.87 -1.74 18.12
N ALA A 117 -20.48 -0.71 17.38
CA ALA A 117 -21.39 0.17 16.65
C ALA A 117 -21.87 -0.42 15.31
N GLY A 118 -21.23 -1.49 14.81
CA GLY A 118 -21.51 -2.05 13.49
C GLY A 118 -20.94 -1.20 12.34
N GLU A 119 -19.88 -0.45 12.61
CA GLU A 119 -19.15 0.39 11.67
C GLU A 119 -17.97 -0.35 11.00
N LEU A 120 -17.65 -1.55 11.49
CA LEU A 120 -16.71 -2.54 10.93
C LEU A 120 -17.41 -3.88 10.71
#